data_AF-A0A6M5YH13-F1
#
_entry.id   AF-A0A6M5YH13-F1
#
_cell.length_a   1.000
_cell.length_b   1.000
_cell.length_c   1.000
_cell.angle_alpha   90.00
_cell.angle_beta   90.00
_cell.angle_gamma   90.00
#
_symmetry.space_group_name_H-M   'P 1'
#
loop_
_entity.id
_entity.type
_entity.pdbx_description
1 polymer ?
#
loop_
_entity_poly.entity_id
_entity_poly.type
_entity_poly.pdbx_seq_one_letter_code
_entity_poly.pdbx_strand_id
1 'polypeptide(L)'
;MAAKTLRLLAEVSISGRHVGRLTETIGAELAARRDEHAEAHRRRQLDAQVPNVPSVVAVEVDGGRYQRRAEGQGCGARDPHWREDKVACLVTLEGPTCETDPQPEPPECFLDRKHVGNMTQCSATCEPTIGSASAESKAVAQPDAHAWQPERLVHVRGDDARQRSVRSIGGCGSAARGNFGAASRRAFVGDGQAYNWAIQTRWFAEYVPVVDFIHVLSYARQAARATGGSDAEQWDRYALDAGVLAGSGVRGTRGDGS
;
A
#
# COMPACT_ATOMS: atom_id res chain seq x y z
N MET A 1 -4.82 10.67 31.95
CA MET A 1 -4.07 9.40 31.98
C MET A 1 -2.56 9.63 31.91
N ALA A 2 -2.00 10.16 30.83
CA ALA A 2 -0.54 10.34 30.68
C ALA A 2 0.18 11.06 31.85
N ALA A 3 -0.33 12.23 32.30
CA ALA A 3 0.25 12.94 33.45
C ALA A 3 0.22 12.13 34.77
N LYS A 4 -0.82 11.32 34.98
CA LYS A 4 -0.92 10.42 36.14
C LYS A 4 0.11 9.29 36.05
N THR A 5 0.30 8.73 34.84
CA THR A 5 1.30 7.70 34.57
C THR A 5 2.72 8.23 34.78
N LEU A 6 3.05 9.42 34.27
CA LEU A 6 4.37 10.06 34.46
C LEU A 6 4.68 10.29 35.94
N ARG A 7 3.69 10.71 36.73
CA ARG A 7 3.86 10.87 38.18
C ARG A 7 4.09 9.53 38.88
N LEU A 8 3.37 8.48 38.50
CA LEU A 8 3.45 7.17 39.16
C LEU A 8 4.68 6.36 38.79
N LEU A 9 5.15 6.45 37.54
CA LEU A 9 6.23 5.59 37.03
C LEU A 9 7.57 6.29 36.92
N ALA A 10 7.58 7.62 36.79
CA ALA A 10 8.81 8.39 36.58
C ALA A 10 8.98 9.52 37.62
N GLU A 11 8.10 9.60 38.62
CA GLU A 11 8.09 10.65 39.67
C GLU A 11 8.05 12.10 39.12
N VAL A 12 7.68 12.26 37.85
CA VAL A 12 7.58 13.56 37.20
C VAL A 12 6.20 14.17 37.44
N SER A 13 6.15 15.28 38.16
CA SER A 13 4.92 16.06 38.37
C SER A 13 4.72 17.07 37.25
N ILE A 14 3.82 16.78 36.32
CA ILE A 14 3.50 17.64 35.16
C ILE A 14 1.99 17.70 34.93
N SER A 15 1.47 18.87 34.52
CA SER A 15 0.04 19.02 34.25
C SER A 15 -0.35 18.35 32.92
N GLY A 16 -1.59 17.86 32.84
CA GLY A 16 -2.10 17.25 31.59
C GLY A 16 -2.06 18.22 30.40
N ARG A 17 -2.30 19.52 30.63
CA ARG A 17 -2.18 20.56 29.60
C ARG A 17 -0.75 20.71 29.09
N HIS A 18 0.24 20.66 29.99
CA HIS A 18 1.64 20.74 29.61
C HIS A 18 2.06 19.49 28.81
N VAL A 19 1.66 18.29 29.24
CA VAL A 19 1.89 17.05 28.46
C VAL A 19 1.28 17.14 27.06
N GLY A 20 0.06 17.67 26.94
CA GLY A 20 -0.61 17.89 25.65
C GLY A 20 0.20 18.79 24.71
N ARG A 21 0.60 19.97 25.20
CA ARG A 21 1.44 20.92 24.44
C ARG A 21 2.78 20.32 24.00
N LEU A 22 3.45 19.57 24.87
CA LEU A 22 4.71 18.90 24.52
C LEU A 22 4.48 17.85 23.42
N THR A 23 3.41 17.07 23.54
CA THR A 23 3.03 16.06 22.53
C THR A 23 2.77 16.71 21.17
N GLU A 24 2.05 17.83 21.15
CA GLU A 24 1.79 18.60 19.92
C GLU A 24 3.08 19.17 19.33
N THR A 25 3.97 19.72 20.16
CA THR A 25 5.26 20.29 19.73
C THR A 25 6.15 19.21 19.11
N ILE A 26 6.35 18.09 19.81
CA ILE A 26 7.12 16.96 19.32
C ILE A 26 6.48 16.38 18.04
N GLY A 27 5.16 16.28 18.00
CA GLY A 27 4.43 15.83 16.81
C GLY A 27 4.67 16.73 15.60
N ALA A 28 4.69 18.04 15.78
CA ALA A 28 5.01 19.00 14.73
C ALA A 28 6.47 18.90 14.26
N GLU A 29 7.42 18.72 15.18
CA GLU A 29 8.83 18.50 14.85
C GLU A 29 9.03 17.20 14.06
N LEU A 30 8.39 16.10 14.47
CA LEU A 30 8.46 14.82 13.76
C LEU A 30 7.88 14.93 12.34
N ALA A 31 6.77 15.65 12.18
CA ALA A 31 6.19 15.92 10.86
C ALA A 31 7.15 16.75 10.00
N ALA A 32 7.73 17.83 10.53
CA ALA A 32 8.68 18.66 9.80
C ALA A 32 9.93 17.87 9.36
N ARG A 33 10.50 17.05 10.25
CA ARG A 33 11.64 16.17 9.93
C ARG A 33 11.29 15.16 8.84
N ARG A 34 10.10 14.55 8.91
CA ARG A 34 9.60 13.64 7.87
C ARG A 34 9.50 14.34 6.52
N ASP A 35 8.92 15.55 6.50
CA ASP A 35 8.73 16.33 5.28
C ASP A 35 10.08 16.75 4.66
N GLU A 36 11.02 17.25 5.47
CA GLU A 36 12.39 17.56 5.04
C GLU A 36 13.12 16.33 4.49
N HIS A 37 13.00 15.19 5.19
CA HIS A 37 13.64 13.95 4.79
C HIS A 37 13.08 13.43 3.46
N ALA A 38 11.76 13.54 3.22
CA ALA A 38 11.18 13.20 1.94
C ALA A 38 11.74 14.10 0.82
N GLU A 39 11.79 15.42 1.00
CA GLU A 39 12.39 16.35 0.04
C GLU A 39 13.87 16.02 -0.25
N ALA A 40 14.65 15.71 0.78
CA ALA A 40 16.04 15.27 0.65
C ALA A 40 16.15 13.96 -0.15
N HIS A 41 15.24 12.99 0.07
CA HIS A 41 15.16 11.77 -0.74
C HIS A 41 14.97 12.10 -2.23
N ARG A 42 13.99 12.96 -2.54
CA ARG A 42 13.71 13.37 -3.92
C ARG A 42 14.93 14.00 -4.60
N ARG A 43 15.69 14.79 -3.83
CA ARG A 43 16.92 15.45 -4.30
C ARG A 43 18.14 14.53 -4.28
N ARG A 44 18.01 13.27 -3.87
CA ARG A 44 19.12 12.30 -3.67
C ARG A 44 20.19 12.80 -2.70
N GLN A 45 19.76 13.48 -1.65
CA GLN A 45 20.63 14.05 -0.62
C GLN A 45 20.68 13.20 0.65
N LEU A 46 20.06 12.02 0.64
CA LEU A 46 20.06 11.10 1.77
C LEU A 46 21.09 10.01 1.56
N ASP A 47 21.92 9.82 2.57
CA ASP A 47 22.83 8.69 2.64
C ASP A 47 22.08 7.42 3.03
N ALA A 48 22.45 6.31 2.38
CA ALA A 48 22.00 4.99 2.79
C ALA A 48 22.59 4.64 4.16
N GLN A 49 21.75 4.11 5.05
CA GLN A 49 22.19 3.65 6.37
C GLN A 49 22.60 2.17 6.34
N VAL A 50 22.04 1.41 5.40
CA VAL A 50 22.39 0.02 5.16
C VAL A 50 23.34 -0.05 3.95
N PRO A 51 24.57 -0.57 4.10
CA PRO A 51 25.54 -0.61 3.00
C PRO A 51 25.21 -1.67 1.94
N ASN A 52 24.46 -2.72 2.32
CA ASN A 52 23.99 -3.73 1.37
C ASN A 52 22.99 -3.10 0.38
N VAL A 53 23.23 -3.28 -0.91
CA VAL A 53 22.33 -2.89 -1.99
C VAL A 53 21.45 -4.09 -2.36
N PRO A 54 20.13 -4.02 -2.16
CA PRO A 54 19.20 -5.04 -2.65
C PRO A 54 19.27 -5.24 -4.16
N SER A 55 19.11 -6.48 -4.63
CA SER A 55 19.07 -6.78 -6.07
C SER A 55 17.72 -6.41 -6.71
N VAL A 56 16.63 -6.51 -5.94
CA VAL A 56 15.27 -6.10 -6.32
C VAL A 56 14.59 -5.42 -5.16
N VAL A 57 13.88 -4.34 -5.44
CA VAL A 57 13.00 -3.67 -4.49
C VAL A 57 11.64 -3.36 -5.08
N ALA A 58 10.62 -3.43 -4.25
CA ALA A 58 9.27 -2.99 -4.56
C ALA A 58 8.77 -2.01 -3.49
N VAL A 59 8.09 -0.95 -3.94
CA VAL A 59 7.32 -0.05 -3.09
C VAL A 59 5.86 -0.25 -3.47
N GLU A 60 5.11 -0.91 -2.59
CA GLU A 60 3.68 -1.19 -2.76
C GLU A 60 2.89 -0.15 -1.99
N VAL A 61 2.03 0.63 -2.65
CA VAL A 61 1.24 1.69 -1.99
C VAL A 61 -0.24 1.39 -2.11
N ASP A 62 -0.93 1.48 -0.97
CA ASP A 62 -2.38 1.38 -0.89
C ASP A 62 -2.97 2.50 -0.02
N GLY A 63 -4.24 2.81 -0.21
CA GLY A 63 -4.96 3.79 0.59
C GLY A 63 -6.21 3.24 1.24
N GLY A 64 -6.32 3.49 2.55
CA GLY A 64 -7.50 3.14 3.33
C GLY A 64 -8.28 4.38 3.73
N ARG A 65 -9.61 4.25 3.81
CA ARG A 65 -10.45 5.26 4.46
C ARG A 65 -10.61 4.92 5.94
N TYR A 66 -10.39 5.91 6.79
CA TYR A 66 -10.63 5.80 8.22
C TYR A 66 -11.45 7.00 8.70
N GLN A 67 -12.22 6.79 9.77
CA GLN A 67 -12.95 7.87 10.41
C GLN A 67 -12.10 8.49 11.52
N ARG A 68 -11.94 9.80 11.46
CA ARG A 68 -11.31 10.58 12.54
C ARG A 68 -12.40 11.25 13.35
N ARG A 69 -12.26 11.23 14.68
CA ARG A 69 -13.07 12.05 15.59
C ARG A 69 -12.93 13.54 15.29
N ALA A 70 -13.99 14.31 15.51
CA ALA A 70 -13.91 15.77 15.51
C ALA A 70 -13.00 16.28 16.65
N GLU A 71 -12.34 17.42 16.40
CA GLU A 71 -11.42 18.04 17.35
C GLU A 71 -12.19 18.52 18.60
N GLY A 72 -11.61 18.31 19.78
CA GLY A 72 -12.22 18.73 21.06
C GLY A 72 -13.35 17.85 21.63
N GLN A 73 -13.78 16.78 20.94
CA GLN A 73 -14.99 16.00 21.33
C GLN A 73 -14.78 14.85 22.33
N GLY A 74 -13.67 14.83 23.08
CA GLY A 74 -13.41 13.78 24.09
C GLY A 74 -13.17 12.38 23.49
N CYS A 75 -13.43 11.32 24.26
CA CYS A 75 -13.31 9.93 23.82
C CYS A 75 -14.58 9.43 23.08
N GLY A 76 -14.39 8.55 22.08
CA GLY A 76 -15.46 7.99 21.24
C GLY A 76 -15.52 8.59 19.83
N ALA A 77 -16.25 7.92 18.92
CA ALA A 77 -16.50 8.39 17.56
C ALA A 77 -17.65 9.41 17.55
N ARG A 78 -17.36 10.63 18.00
CA ARG A 78 -18.29 11.76 17.93
C ARG A 78 -17.97 12.60 16.69
N ASP A 79 -18.99 12.84 15.87
CA ASP A 79 -18.90 13.57 14.59
C ASP A 79 -17.74 13.07 13.71
N PRO A 80 -17.81 11.80 13.26
CA PRO A 80 -16.73 11.18 12.49
C PRO A 80 -16.63 11.78 11.09
N HIS A 81 -15.43 12.20 10.72
CA HIS A 81 -15.12 12.67 9.36
C HIS A 81 -14.24 11.64 8.65
N TRP A 82 -14.62 11.26 7.43
CA TRP A 82 -13.80 10.41 6.58
C TRP A 82 -12.49 11.11 6.25
N ARG A 83 -11.40 10.37 6.42
CA ARG A 83 -10.06 10.71 5.97
C ARG A 83 -9.50 9.52 5.21
N GLU A 84 -8.56 9.80 4.34
CA GLU A 84 -7.82 8.79 3.61
C GLU A 84 -6.39 8.80 4.13
N ASP A 85 -5.89 7.62 4.47
CA ASP A 85 -4.47 7.41 4.73
C ASP A 85 -3.84 6.69 3.54
N LYS A 86 -2.54 6.84 3.38
CA LYS A 86 -1.74 6.09 2.42
C LYS A 86 -0.62 5.41 3.17
N VAL A 87 -0.54 4.11 2.97
CA VAL A 87 0.47 3.27 3.57
C VAL A 87 1.33 2.71 2.45
N ALA A 88 2.65 2.74 2.65
CA ALA A 88 3.59 2.09 1.77
C ALA A 88 4.18 0.85 2.45
N CYS A 89 4.29 -0.21 1.67
CA CYS A 89 4.93 -1.47 1.97
C CYS A 89 6.24 -1.52 1.16
N LEU A 90 7.38 -1.51 1.86
CA LEU A 90 8.71 -1.54 1.25
C LEU A 90 9.27 -2.95 1.35
N VAL A 91 9.58 -3.55 0.21
CA VAL A 91 9.94 -4.96 0.12
C VAL A 91 11.27 -5.10 -0.61
N THR A 92 12.15 -5.92 -0.04
CA THR A 92 13.35 -6.42 -0.73
C THR A 92 13.06 -7.82 -1.22
N LEU A 93 13.39 -8.06 -2.49
CA LEU A 93 13.14 -9.32 -3.18
C LEU A 93 14.46 -9.87 -3.75
N GLU A 94 14.52 -11.18 -3.94
CA GLU A 94 15.56 -11.85 -4.71
C GLU A 94 14.93 -12.85 -5.68
N GLY A 95 15.46 -12.95 -6.89
CA GLY A 95 14.90 -13.83 -7.90
C GLY A 95 15.49 -13.62 -9.28
N PRO A 96 15.27 -14.58 -10.20
CA PRO A 96 15.79 -14.51 -11.56
C PRO A 96 15.17 -13.36 -12.35
N THR A 97 15.75 -13.06 -13.51
CA THR A 97 15.15 -12.19 -14.52
C THR A 97 14.58 -13.05 -15.63
N CYS A 98 13.38 -12.71 -16.10
CA CYS A 98 12.74 -13.36 -17.23
C CYS A 98 12.58 -12.35 -18.37
N GLU A 99 12.93 -12.74 -19.61
CA GLU A 99 12.77 -11.87 -20.79
C GLU A 99 11.29 -11.70 -21.18
N THR A 100 10.52 -12.75 -20.95
CA THR A 100 9.06 -12.80 -21.12
C THR A 100 8.41 -13.05 -19.78
N ASP A 101 7.12 -12.72 -19.67
CA ASP A 101 6.33 -13.07 -18.49
C ASP A 101 6.38 -14.60 -18.28
N PRO A 102 6.90 -15.09 -17.14
CA PRO A 102 6.92 -16.51 -16.85
C PRO A 102 5.52 -17.08 -16.57
N GLN A 103 4.51 -16.22 -16.38
CA GLN A 103 3.14 -16.61 -16.14
C GLN A 103 2.13 -15.71 -16.89
N PRO A 104 1.99 -15.89 -18.22
CA PRO A 104 1.11 -15.05 -19.04
C PRO A 104 -0.38 -15.31 -18.80
N GLU A 105 -0.75 -16.49 -18.28
CA GLU A 105 -2.11 -16.80 -17.85
C GLU A 105 -2.36 -16.43 -16.38
N PRO A 106 -3.58 -15.97 -16.02
CA PRO A 106 -3.92 -15.66 -14.64
C PRO A 106 -3.77 -16.92 -13.77
N PRO A 107 -3.23 -16.79 -12.54
CA PRO A 107 -3.16 -17.91 -11.59
C PRO A 107 -4.54 -18.59 -11.41
N GLU A 108 -4.55 -19.92 -11.25
CA GLU A 108 -5.79 -20.71 -11.16
C GLU A 108 -6.75 -20.22 -10.06
N CYS A 109 -6.22 -19.69 -8.95
CA CYS A 109 -7.05 -19.13 -7.88
C CYS A 109 -7.90 -17.93 -8.35
N PHE A 110 -7.45 -17.18 -9.35
CA PHE A 110 -8.21 -16.10 -9.97
C PHE A 110 -9.19 -16.59 -11.05
N LEU A 111 -9.17 -17.88 -11.37
CA LEU A 111 -10.18 -18.56 -12.17
C LEU A 111 -11.11 -19.45 -11.31
N ASP A 112 -10.99 -19.38 -9.97
CA ASP A 112 -11.93 -20.01 -9.06
C ASP A 112 -13.02 -19.01 -8.62
N ARG A 113 -14.28 -19.37 -8.93
CA ARG A 113 -15.44 -18.52 -8.66
C ARG A 113 -15.63 -18.17 -7.19
N LYS A 114 -15.36 -19.12 -6.29
CA LYS A 114 -15.55 -18.90 -4.85
C LYS A 114 -14.46 -18.00 -4.31
N HIS A 115 -13.22 -18.21 -4.74
CA HIS A 115 -12.07 -17.40 -4.37
C HIS A 115 -12.25 -15.94 -4.80
N VAL A 116 -12.57 -15.71 -6.08
CA VAL A 116 -12.85 -14.37 -6.60
C VAL A 116 -14.08 -13.75 -5.94
N GLY A 117 -15.11 -14.55 -5.65
CA GLY A 117 -16.28 -14.11 -4.90
C GLY A 117 -15.92 -13.54 -3.52
N ASN A 118 -15.11 -14.26 -2.74
CA ASN A 118 -14.66 -13.82 -1.42
C ASN A 118 -13.75 -12.59 -1.49
N MET A 119 -12.84 -12.56 -2.46
CA MET A 119 -11.90 -11.44 -2.67
C MET A 119 -12.64 -10.14 -3.03
N THR A 120 -13.61 -10.21 -3.94
CA THR A 120 -14.33 -9.03 -4.44
C THR A 120 -15.42 -8.52 -3.50
N GLN A 121 -15.95 -9.35 -2.59
CA GLN A 121 -16.91 -8.92 -1.57
C GLN A 121 -16.32 -7.87 -0.61
N CYS A 122 -15.02 -7.93 -0.31
CA CYS A 122 -14.33 -6.92 0.49
C CYS A 122 -14.25 -5.53 -0.19
N SER A 123 -14.42 -5.47 -1.51
CA SER A 123 -14.37 -4.23 -2.31
C SER A 123 -15.75 -3.59 -2.55
N ALA A 124 -16.84 -4.31 -2.28
CA ALA A 124 -18.18 -3.77 -2.38
C ALA A 124 -18.46 -2.85 -1.18
N THR A 125 -19.08 -1.70 -1.43
CA THR A 125 -19.49 -0.65 -0.47
C THR A 125 -20.52 -1.09 0.58
N CYS A 126 -20.53 -2.36 0.99
CA CYS A 126 -21.25 -2.78 2.18
C CYS A 126 -20.49 -2.27 3.40
N GLU A 127 -21.09 -1.32 4.12
CA GLU A 127 -20.59 -0.93 5.44
C GLU A 127 -20.37 -2.19 6.29
N PRO A 128 -19.20 -2.33 6.94
CA PRO A 128 -18.97 -3.47 7.78
C PRO A 128 -19.86 -3.33 9.02
N THR A 129 -20.95 -4.09 9.07
CA THR A 129 -21.56 -4.43 10.35
C THR A 129 -20.46 -5.11 11.17
N ILE A 130 -20.10 -4.52 12.32
CA ILE A 130 -19.17 -5.12 13.28
C ILE A 130 -19.88 -6.34 13.89
N GLY A 131 -19.92 -7.43 13.11
CA GLY A 131 -20.30 -8.75 13.53
C GLY A 131 -19.02 -9.54 13.78
N SER A 132 -18.83 -9.91 15.05
CA SER A 132 -17.78 -10.84 15.50
C SER A 132 -17.97 -12.20 14.82
N ALA A 133 -17.47 -12.35 13.60
CA ALA A 133 -17.22 -13.63 12.98
C ALA A 133 -15.71 -13.73 12.78
N SER A 134 -15.04 -14.29 13.78
CA SER A 134 -13.69 -14.83 13.62
C SER A 134 -13.78 -15.97 12.61
N ALA A 135 -13.63 -15.64 11.33
CA ALA A 135 -13.43 -16.63 10.29
C ALA A 135 -12.03 -17.20 10.52
N GLU A 136 -11.97 -18.40 11.10
CA GLU A 136 -10.76 -19.22 11.10
C GLU A 136 -10.31 -19.40 9.65
N SER A 137 -9.24 -18.69 9.29
CA SER A 137 -8.56 -18.86 8.02
C SER A 137 -7.97 -20.26 8.00
N LYS A 138 -8.66 -21.21 7.35
CA LYS A 138 -8.03 -22.47 6.96
C LYS A 138 -6.84 -22.11 6.07
N ALA A 139 -5.64 -22.44 6.53
CA ALA A 139 -4.44 -22.37 5.74
C ALA A 139 -4.65 -23.22 4.47
N VAL A 140 -4.97 -22.55 3.37
CA VAL A 140 -4.83 -23.14 2.04
C VAL A 140 -3.34 -23.43 1.89
N ALA A 141 -2.99 -24.69 1.64
CA ALA A 141 -1.62 -25.07 1.33
C ALA A 141 -1.13 -24.15 0.22
N GLN A 142 -0.08 -23.36 0.49
CA GLN A 142 0.52 -22.55 -0.55
C GLN A 142 1.02 -23.51 -1.62
N PRO A 143 0.65 -23.31 -2.91
CA PRO A 143 1.23 -24.10 -3.98
C PRO A 143 2.76 -23.94 -3.93
N ASP A 144 3.47 -24.98 -4.38
CA ASP A 144 4.94 -24.94 -4.44
C ASP A 144 5.39 -23.68 -5.18
N ALA A 145 6.26 -22.89 -4.56
CA ALA A 145 6.78 -21.67 -5.16
C ALA A 145 7.46 -22.02 -6.49
N HIS A 146 7.02 -21.41 -7.58
CA HIS A 146 7.65 -21.63 -8.87
C HIS A 146 9.07 -21.04 -8.85
N ALA A 147 10.03 -21.68 -9.53
CA ALA A 147 11.43 -21.25 -9.54
C ALA A 147 11.67 -19.81 -10.08
N TRP A 148 10.68 -19.25 -10.79
CA TRP A 148 10.72 -17.87 -11.30
C TRP A 148 10.15 -16.84 -10.30
N GLN A 149 9.41 -17.27 -9.26
CA GLN A 149 8.82 -16.36 -8.28
C GLN A 149 9.91 -15.78 -7.38
N PRO A 150 9.95 -14.46 -7.20
CA PRO A 150 10.93 -13.84 -6.33
C PRO A 150 10.64 -14.14 -4.85
N GLU A 151 11.70 -14.44 -4.10
CA GLU A 151 11.65 -14.65 -2.66
C GLU A 151 11.65 -13.30 -1.92
N ARG A 152 10.81 -13.19 -0.89
CA ARG A 152 10.73 -12.00 -0.03
C ARG A 152 11.74 -12.08 1.11
N LEU A 153 12.82 -11.32 1.01
CA LEU A 153 13.92 -11.34 1.97
C LEU A 153 13.63 -10.54 3.25
N VAL A 154 12.93 -9.41 3.16
CA VAL A 154 12.62 -8.55 4.32
C VAL A 154 11.24 -7.90 4.18
N HIS A 155 10.43 -7.98 5.25
CA HIS A 155 9.13 -7.31 5.36
C HIS A 155 9.28 -5.89 5.94
N VAL A 156 8.92 -4.90 5.12
CA VAL A 156 8.04 -3.75 5.40
C VAL A 156 8.24 -2.96 6.69
N ARG A 157 8.63 -1.69 6.52
CA ARG A 157 8.20 -0.60 7.41
C ARG A 157 6.94 0.02 6.83
N GLY A 158 5.82 -0.06 7.57
CA GLY A 158 4.61 0.68 7.24
C GLY A 158 4.75 2.14 7.68
N ASP A 159 4.63 3.07 6.74
CA ASP A 159 4.70 4.51 7.01
C ASP A 159 3.38 5.20 6.56
N ASP A 160 2.66 5.80 7.51
CA ASP A 160 1.42 6.58 7.33
C ASP A 160 1.77 7.98 6.74
N ALA A 161 1.11 8.32 5.64
CA ALA A 161 1.18 9.65 5.04
C ALA A 161 -0.07 10.48 5.42
N ARG A 162 -0.09 11.04 6.63
CA ARG A 162 -1.14 12.00 7.02
C ARG A 162 -1.28 13.16 6.04
N GLN A 163 -2.51 13.31 5.50
CA GLN A 163 -3.00 14.29 4.52
C GLN A 163 -2.63 15.78 4.70
N ARG A 164 -2.01 16.22 5.81
CA ARG A 164 -1.84 17.66 6.06
C ARG A 164 -0.86 18.33 5.08
N SER A 165 -0.05 17.55 4.38
CA SER A 165 0.68 18.01 3.21
C SER A 165 0.80 16.87 2.20
N VAL A 166 0.49 17.13 0.93
CA VAL A 166 0.75 16.25 -0.23
C VAL A 166 2.27 16.15 -0.51
N ARG A 167 3.10 16.28 0.53
CA ARG A 167 4.52 16.65 0.42
C ARG A 167 5.48 15.67 1.08
N SER A 168 5.01 14.59 1.70
CA SER A 168 5.94 13.59 2.21
C SER A 168 5.27 12.25 2.43
N ILE A 169 5.86 11.20 1.87
CA ILE A 169 5.55 9.83 2.23
C ILE A 169 6.69 9.38 3.15
N GLY A 170 6.37 8.89 4.34
CA GLY A 170 7.39 8.38 5.27
C GLY A 170 8.24 7.26 4.63
N GLY A 171 7.63 6.49 3.71
CA GLY A 171 8.30 5.48 2.90
C GLY A 171 9.49 5.98 2.09
N CYS A 172 9.58 7.27 1.71
CA CYS A 172 10.78 7.83 1.04
C CYS A 172 12.03 7.71 1.94
N GLY A 173 11.88 7.98 3.24
CA GLY A 173 12.99 7.87 4.18
C GLY A 173 13.38 6.43 4.45
N SER A 174 12.39 5.54 4.60
CA SER A 174 12.63 4.11 4.76
C SER A 174 13.33 3.52 3.51
N ALA A 175 12.94 3.93 2.30
CA ALA A 175 13.58 3.51 1.05
C ALA A 175 15.03 3.99 0.94
N ALA A 176 15.29 5.27 1.27
CA ALA A 176 16.64 5.82 1.28
C ALA A 176 17.57 5.08 2.26
N ARG A 177 17.10 4.85 3.50
CA ARG A 177 17.87 4.14 4.53
C ARG A 177 18.23 2.72 4.12
N GLY A 178 17.29 2.04 3.45
CA GLY A 178 17.46 0.68 2.94
C GLY A 178 18.23 0.58 1.61
N ASN A 179 18.78 1.68 1.11
CA ASN A 179 19.56 1.73 -0.14
C ASN A 179 18.76 1.34 -1.39
N PHE A 180 17.43 1.52 -1.38
CA PHE A 180 16.55 1.12 -2.48
C PHE A 180 16.86 1.89 -3.77
N GLY A 181 17.34 3.13 -3.66
CA GLY A 181 17.75 3.95 -4.80
C GLY A 181 18.93 3.35 -5.59
N ALA A 182 19.76 2.51 -4.98
CA ALA A 182 20.88 1.86 -5.65
C ALA A 182 20.52 0.50 -6.27
N ALA A 183 19.34 -0.07 -5.95
CA ALA A 183 18.91 -1.35 -6.49
C ALA A 183 18.77 -1.30 -8.02
N SER A 184 19.25 -2.33 -8.71
CA SER A 184 19.20 -2.39 -10.18
C SER A 184 17.80 -2.62 -10.73
N ARG A 185 16.93 -3.29 -9.96
CA ARG A 185 15.53 -3.59 -10.30
C ARG A 185 14.60 -2.97 -9.27
N ARG A 186 13.74 -2.07 -9.73
CA ARG A 186 12.91 -1.19 -8.88
C ARG A 186 11.49 -1.14 -9.42
N ALA A 187 10.51 -1.56 -8.62
CA ALA A 187 9.09 -1.53 -8.98
C ALA A 187 8.28 -0.67 -8.01
N PHE A 188 7.32 0.09 -8.53
CA PHE A 188 6.32 0.79 -7.74
C PHE A 188 4.96 0.17 -8.04
N VAL A 189 4.33 -0.45 -7.04
CA VAL A 189 3.05 -1.13 -7.18
C VAL A 189 1.95 -0.28 -6.57
N GLY A 190 0.85 -0.10 -7.30
CA GLY A 190 -0.32 0.59 -6.77
C GLY A 190 -1.58 0.24 -7.56
N ASP A 191 -2.74 0.51 -6.97
CA ASP A 191 -4.02 0.39 -7.67
C ASP A 191 -4.20 1.46 -8.77
N GLY A 192 -5.38 1.47 -9.41
CA GLY A 192 -5.71 2.44 -10.47
C GLY A 192 -5.91 3.90 -10.02
N GLN A 193 -5.80 4.23 -8.74
CA GLN A 193 -6.08 5.58 -8.25
C GLN A 193 -5.00 6.58 -8.70
N ALA A 194 -5.42 7.68 -9.31
CA ALA A 194 -4.54 8.74 -9.83
C ALA A 194 -3.52 9.26 -8.80
N TYR A 195 -3.88 9.25 -7.51
CA TYR A 195 -3.00 9.68 -6.43
C TYR A 195 -1.76 8.79 -6.28
N ASN A 196 -1.88 7.46 -6.45
CA ASN A 196 -0.75 6.54 -6.37
C ASN A 196 0.26 6.82 -7.49
N TRP A 197 -0.21 7.18 -8.67
CA TRP A 197 0.65 7.57 -9.80
C TRP A 197 1.29 8.94 -9.61
N ALA A 198 0.61 9.87 -8.94
CA ALA A 198 1.21 11.15 -8.54
C ALA A 198 2.35 10.94 -7.51
N ILE A 199 2.21 9.97 -6.59
CA ILE A 199 3.28 9.55 -5.69
C ILE A 199 4.46 9.00 -6.48
N GLN A 200 4.21 8.02 -7.35
CA GLN A 200 5.25 7.36 -8.14
C GLN A 200 6.03 8.40 -8.95
N THR A 201 5.33 9.28 -9.66
CA THR A 201 5.96 10.31 -10.49
C THR A 201 6.80 11.28 -9.65
N ARG A 202 6.32 11.64 -8.46
CA ARG A 202 7.00 12.66 -7.63
C ARG A 202 8.20 12.11 -6.86
N TRP A 203 8.14 10.86 -6.40
CA TRP A 203 9.10 10.33 -5.43
C TRP A 203 9.86 9.10 -5.93
N PHE A 204 9.27 8.33 -6.84
CA PHE A 204 9.79 7.05 -7.32
C PHE A 204 9.81 7.02 -8.86
N ALA A 205 10.16 8.14 -9.51
CA ALA A 205 10.08 8.28 -10.96
C ALA A 205 10.95 7.26 -11.74
N GLU A 206 12.01 6.74 -11.10
CA GLU A 206 12.90 5.72 -11.67
C GLU A 206 12.41 4.28 -11.45
N TYR A 207 11.30 4.10 -10.72
CA TYR A 207 10.71 2.80 -10.46
C TYR A 207 9.71 2.48 -11.56
N VAL A 208 9.73 1.25 -12.04
CA VAL A 208 8.77 0.76 -13.04
C VAL A 208 7.38 0.77 -12.39
N PRO A 209 6.40 1.51 -12.92
CA PRO A 209 5.04 1.47 -12.41
C PRO A 209 4.40 0.13 -12.78
N VAL A 210 3.84 -0.55 -11.79
CA VAL A 210 3.15 -1.83 -11.91
C VAL A 210 1.77 -1.66 -11.29
N VAL A 211 0.72 -2.00 -12.04
CA VAL A 211 -0.65 -1.95 -11.51
C VAL A 211 -0.89 -3.19 -10.65
N ASP A 212 -1.51 -3.01 -9.49
CA ASP A 212 -1.94 -4.11 -8.64
C ASP A 212 -3.00 -4.97 -9.37
N PHE A 213 -2.61 -6.20 -9.68
CA PHE A 213 -3.41 -7.16 -10.40
C PHE A 213 -4.71 -7.54 -9.66
N ILE A 214 -4.69 -7.58 -8.31
CA ILE A 214 -5.88 -7.92 -7.51
C ILE A 214 -6.98 -6.86 -7.68
N HIS A 215 -6.57 -5.59 -7.71
CA HIS A 215 -7.48 -4.48 -7.96
C HIS A 215 -8.04 -4.50 -9.39
N VAL A 216 -7.19 -4.79 -10.38
CA VAL A 216 -7.60 -4.95 -11.78
C VAL A 216 -8.66 -6.05 -11.94
N LEU A 217 -8.43 -7.22 -11.34
CA LEU A 217 -9.41 -8.31 -11.37
C LEU A 217 -10.72 -7.96 -10.67
N SER A 218 -10.65 -7.21 -9.57
CA SER A 218 -11.84 -6.72 -8.87
C SER A 218 -12.67 -5.79 -9.74
N TYR A 219 -12.03 -4.90 -10.51
CA TYR A 219 -12.72 -4.06 -11.48
C TYR A 219 -13.28 -4.85 -12.66
N ALA A 220 -12.54 -5.82 -13.20
CA ALA A 220 -13.03 -6.70 -14.26
C ALA A 220 -14.30 -7.46 -13.82
N ARG A 221 -14.31 -8.00 -12.59
CA ARG A 221 -15.50 -8.69 -12.06
C ARG A 221 -16.67 -7.75 -11.85
N GLN A 222 -16.44 -6.52 -11.40
CA GLN A 222 -17.47 -5.49 -11.27
C GLN A 222 -18.04 -5.07 -12.63
N ALA A 223 -17.18 -4.88 -13.63
CA ALA A 223 -17.58 -4.56 -15.00
C ALA A 223 -18.44 -5.68 -15.60
N ALA A 224 -18.00 -6.94 -15.47
CA ALA A 224 -18.76 -8.08 -15.93
C ALA A 224 -20.15 -8.16 -15.28
N ARG A 225 -20.28 -7.88 -13.98
CA ARG A 225 -21.58 -7.78 -13.29
C ARG A 225 -22.45 -6.63 -13.82
N ALA A 226 -21.86 -5.47 -14.08
CA ALA A 226 -22.59 -4.29 -14.56
C ALA A 226 -23.18 -4.48 -15.96
N THR A 227 -22.61 -5.37 -16.78
CA THR A 227 -23.16 -5.71 -18.11
C THR A 227 -24.46 -6.53 -18.07
N GLY A 228 -24.88 -7.02 -16.90
CA GLY A 228 -26.09 -7.83 -16.74
C GLY A 228 -25.96 -9.26 -17.27
N GLY A 229 -27.09 -9.95 -17.43
CA GLY A 229 -27.14 -11.37 -17.78
C GLY A 229 -27.09 -12.29 -16.55
N SER A 230 -27.04 -13.60 -16.79
CA SER A 230 -26.91 -14.61 -15.76
C SER A 230 -25.54 -14.57 -15.08
N ASP A 231 -25.46 -15.09 -13.86
CA ASP A 231 -24.19 -15.16 -13.13
C ASP A 231 -23.14 -16.00 -13.89
N ALA A 232 -23.55 -17.01 -14.67
CA ALA A 232 -22.68 -17.78 -15.56
C ALA A 232 -22.07 -16.90 -16.67
N GLU A 233 -22.90 -16.16 -17.41
CA GLU A 233 -22.42 -15.26 -18.48
C GLU A 233 -21.51 -14.16 -17.94
N GLN A 234 -21.81 -13.62 -16.76
CA GLN A 234 -20.95 -12.64 -16.09
C GLN A 234 -19.61 -13.25 -15.67
N TRP A 235 -19.58 -14.54 -15.34
CA TRP A 235 -18.35 -15.24 -14.99
C TRP A 235 -17.49 -15.49 -16.24
N ASP A 236 -18.09 -15.92 -17.33
CA ASP A 236 -17.37 -16.17 -18.59
C ASP A 236 -16.72 -14.91 -19.13
N ARG A 237 -17.40 -13.76 -19.03
CA ARG A 237 -16.81 -12.44 -19.36
C ARG A 237 -15.62 -12.10 -18.47
N TYR A 238 -15.77 -12.27 -17.16
CA TYR A 238 -14.67 -12.03 -16.22
C TYR A 238 -13.45 -12.91 -16.52
N ALA A 239 -13.65 -14.21 -16.78
CA ALA A 239 -12.55 -15.14 -17.07
C ALA A 239 -11.82 -14.77 -18.37
N LEU A 240 -12.57 -14.33 -19.39
CA LEU A 240 -11.99 -13.81 -20.63
C LEU A 240 -11.15 -12.55 -20.36
N ASP A 241 -11.72 -11.57 -19.65
CA ASP A 241 -11.03 -10.30 -19.33
C ASP A 241 -9.77 -10.57 -18.49
N ALA A 242 -9.85 -11.45 -17.49
CA ALA A 242 -8.71 -11.84 -16.65
C ALA A 242 -7.58 -12.46 -17.48
N GLY A 243 -7.91 -13.29 -18.47
CA GLY A 243 -6.95 -13.87 -19.42
C GLY A 243 -6.25 -12.81 -20.27
N VAL A 244 -7.02 -11.86 -20.82
CA VAL A 244 -6.47 -10.75 -21.61
C VAL A 244 -5.57 -9.86 -20.75
N LEU A 245 -5.99 -9.55 -19.53
CA LEU A 245 -5.26 -8.69 -18.61
C LEU A 245 -3.92 -9.31 -18.18
N ALA A 246 -3.88 -10.61 -17.90
CA ALA A 246 -2.63 -11.31 -17.59
C ALA A 246 -1.67 -11.32 -18.80
N GLY A 247 -2.17 -11.65 -20.00
CA GLY A 247 -1.33 -11.75 -21.20
C GLY A 247 -0.87 -10.40 -21.78
N SER A 248 -1.49 -9.29 -21.39
CA SER A 248 -1.25 -7.97 -21.98
C SER A 248 0.02 -7.26 -21.53
N GLY A 249 0.81 -7.86 -20.61
CA GLY A 249 2.16 -7.43 -20.23
C GLY A 249 2.37 -5.92 -20.35
N VAL A 250 1.79 -5.14 -19.44
CA VAL A 250 1.67 -3.67 -19.53
C VAL A 250 3.03 -3.02 -19.77
N ARG A 251 3.39 -2.81 -21.04
CA ARG A 251 4.44 -1.86 -21.44
C ARG A 251 3.79 -0.48 -21.40
N GLY A 252 4.04 0.26 -20.32
CA GLY A 252 3.72 1.68 -20.26
C GLY A 252 4.43 2.42 -21.40
N THR A 253 3.71 2.69 -22.49
CA THR A 253 4.21 3.55 -23.56
C THR A 253 4.33 4.96 -23.00
N ARG A 254 5.58 5.44 -22.86
CA ARG A 254 5.83 6.89 -22.76
C ARG A 254 5.33 7.51 -24.06
N GLY A 255 4.28 8.32 -23.97
CA GLY A 255 3.90 9.21 -25.05
C GLY A 255 4.96 10.30 -25.15
N ASP A 256 5.86 10.17 -26.11
CA ASP A 256 6.70 11.29 -26.54
C ASP A 256 5.79 12.27 -27.31
N GLY A 257 5.41 13.35 -26.63
CA GLY A 257 4.78 14.50 -27.25
C GLY A 257 5.81 15.26 -28.07
N SER A 258 5.58 15.35 -29.38
CA SER A 258 6.17 16.36 -30.26
C SER A 258 5.59 17.75 -29.98
#